data_AF-A0A959V4R1-F1
#
_entry.id   AF-A0A959V4R1-F1
#
_cell.length_a   1.000
_cell.length_b   1.000
_cell.length_c   1.000
_cell.angle_alpha   90.00
_cell.angle_beta   90.00
_cell.angle_gamma   90.00
#
_symmetry.space_group_name_H-M   'P 1'
#
loop_
_entity.id
_entity.type
_entity.pdbx_description
1 polymer ?
#
loop_
_entity_poly.entity_id
_entity_poly.type
_entity_poly.pdbx_seq_one_letter_code
_entity_poly.pdbx_strand_id
1 'polypeptide(L)'
;MLAVASVGGLVMFLWPLLVSPPDEVGHVTDAPFVFALILPVVIAVVLSELHSGDIDTKALAMLGVLTAIGAALRPMGAGVAGLETVFFLLVLAGRVYGAGFGFVLGTTTMFTSAILTGGIGPWLPFQ
;
A
#
# COMPACT_ATOMS: atom_id res chain seq x y z
N MET A 1 15.95 2.86 -0.31
CA MET A 1 14.71 3.18 0.44
C MET A 1 13.88 1.95 0.74
N LEU A 2 13.64 1.03 -0.22
CA LEU A 2 12.90 -0.21 0.02
C LEU A 2 13.35 -0.99 1.26
N ALA A 3 14.65 -1.22 1.44
CA ALA A 3 15.14 -1.96 2.61
C ALA A 3 14.74 -1.31 3.94
N VAL A 4 14.76 0.02 4.02
CA VAL A 4 14.34 0.78 5.21
C VAL A 4 12.83 0.67 5.40
N ALA A 5 12.04 0.79 4.32
CA ALA A 5 10.59 0.60 4.37
C ALA A 5 10.21 -0.83 4.80
N SER A 6 10.89 -1.85 4.28
CA SER A 6 10.69 -3.26 4.64
C SER A 6 11.05 -3.54 6.09
N VAL A 7 12.17 -3.00 6.58
CA VAL A 7 12.56 -3.12 8.00
C VAL A 7 11.56 -2.40 8.91
N GLY A 8 11.14 -1.19 8.54
CA GLY A 8 10.12 -0.44 9.28
C GLY A 8 8.78 -1.19 9.35
N GLY A 9 8.33 -1.75 8.23
CA GLY A 9 7.13 -2.60 8.19
C GLY A 9 7.26 -3.87 9.04
N LEU A 10 8.42 -4.53 9.01
CA LEU A 10 8.69 -5.72 9.81
C LEU A 10 8.65 -5.41 11.31
N VAL A 11 9.23 -4.29 11.73
CA VAL A 11 9.20 -3.83 13.14
C VAL A 11 7.77 -3.53 13.57
N MET A 12 7.00 -2.80 12.74
CA MET A 12 5.58 -2.51 13.00
C MET A 12 4.70 -3.77 13.06
N PHE A 13 5.04 -4.83 12.33
CA PHE A 13 4.30 -6.08 12.38
C PHE A 13 4.66 -6.94 13.59
N LEU A 14 5.95 -6.97 13.96
CA LEU A 14 6.46 -7.85 15.02
C LEU A 14 6.34 -7.25 16.43
N TRP A 15 6.29 -5.92 16.58
CA TRP A 15 6.26 -5.29 17.91
C TRP A 15 5.14 -5.78 18.84
N PRO A 16 3.88 -6.05 18.40
CA PRO A 16 2.81 -6.49 19.29
C PRO A 16 2.98 -7.92 19.78
N LEU A 17 3.85 -8.72 19.13
CA LEU A 17 4.18 -10.08 19.55
C LEU A 17 5.21 -10.09 20.68
N LEU A 18 6.00 -9.01 20.80
CA LEU A 18 7.01 -8.86 21.86
C LEU A 18 6.50 -8.05 23.05
N VAL A 19 5.53 -7.15 22.83
CA VAL A 19 5.01 -6.25 23.85
C VAL A 19 3.48 -6.35 23.87
N SER A 20 2.91 -6.73 25.01
CA SER A 20 1.45 -6.72 25.19
C SER A 20 0.93 -5.30 25.03
N PRO A 21 0.02 -5.04 24.07
CA PRO A 21 -0.55 -3.71 23.88
C PRO A 21 -1.36 -3.32 25.13
N PRO A 22 -1.27 -2.07 25.60
CA PRO A 22 -2.14 -1.56 26.65
C PRO A 22 -3.62 -1.71 26.24
N ASP A 23 -4.49 -2.05 27.19
CA ASP A 23 -5.92 -2.44 27.01
C ASP A 23 -6.83 -1.38 26.35
N GLU A 24 -6.31 -0.26 25.84
CA GLU A 24 -7.09 0.74 25.10
C GLU A 24 -7.36 0.29 23.66
N VAL A 25 -8.35 -0.59 23.56
CA VAL A 25 -9.06 -0.95 22.33
C VAL A 25 -9.78 0.30 21.80
N GLY A 26 -9.06 1.10 21.02
CA GLY A 26 -9.68 2.15 20.22
C GLY A 26 -8.82 3.38 20.02
N HIS A 27 -7.81 3.29 19.16
CA HIS A 27 -7.23 4.49 18.54
C HIS A 27 -8.22 5.12 17.53
N VAL A 28 -9.52 5.12 17.80
CA VAL A 28 -10.55 5.67 16.90
C VAL A 28 -10.36 7.17 16.70
N THR A 29 -9.78 7.85 17.70
CA THR A 29 -9.49 9.29 17.67
C THR A 29 -8.15 9.62 17.00
N ASP A 30 -7.11 8.80 17.20
CA ASP A 30 -5.75 9.06 16.70
C ASP A 30 -5.49 8.48 15.31
N ALA A 31 -6.19 7.41 14.95
CA ALA A 31 -6.01 6.72 13.67
C ALA A 31 -6.24 7.60 12.42
N PRO A 32 -7.22 8.53 12.39
CA PRO A 32 -7.36 9.44 11.26
C PRO A 32 -6.15 10.37 11.11
N PHE A 33 -5.55 10.82 12.22
CA PHE A 33 -4.37 11.69 12.21
C PHE A 33 -3.11 10.93 11.81
N VAL A 34 -2.94 9.69 12.28
CA VAL A 34 -1.83 8.82 11.86
C VAL A 34 -1.95 8.50 10.37
N PHE A 35 -3.15 8.20 9.88
CA PHE A 35 -3.40 8.04 8.44
C PHE A 35 -3.08 9.32 7.66
N ALA A 36 -3.56 10.48 8.13
CA ALA A 36 -3.29 11.78 7.52
C ALA A 36 -1.79 12.15 7.54
N LEU A 37 -1.00 11.64 8.49
CA LEU A 37 0.44 11.85 8.59
C LEU A 37 1.22 10.87 7.71
N ILE A 38 0.79 9.60 7.64
CA ILE A 38 1.40 8.58 6.79
C ILE A 38 1.17 8.89 5.31
N LEU A 39 0.02 9.46 4.95
CA LEU A 39 -0.32 9.79 3.58
C LEU A 39 0.72 10.70 2.88
N PRO A 40 1.12 11.86 3.42
CA PRO A 40 2.17 12.69 2.82
C PRO A 40 3.54 12.01 2.83
N VAL A 41 3.82 11.10 3.78
CA VAL A 41 5.07 10.30 3.78
C VAL A 41 5.06 9.29 2.65
N VAL A 42 3.94 8.58 2.42
CA VAL A 42 3.78 7.67 1.28
C VAL A 42 3.87 8.45 -0.02
N ILE A 43 3.19 9.60 -0.14
CA ILE A 43 3.30 10.47 -1.31
C ILE A 43 4.74 10.94 -1.49
N ALA A 44 5.46 11.32 -0.43
CA ALA A 44 6.86 11.72 -0.52
C ALA A 44 7.78 10.56 -0.95
N VAL A 45 7.53 9.34 -0.48
CA VAL A 45 8.25 8.13 -0.92
C VAL A 45 7.95 7.84 -2.38
N VAL A 46 6.69 7.89 -2.81
CA VAL A 46 6.30 7.71 -4.21
C VAL A 46 6.93 8.78 -5.09
N LEU A 47 6.89 10.05 -4.69
CA LEU A 47 7.53 11.15 -5.40
C LEU A 47 9.06 11.00 -5.41
N SER A 48 9.67 10.52 -4.32
CA SER A 48 11.10 10.25 -4.25
C SER A 48 11.51 9.10 -5.17
N GLU A 49 10.73 8.02 -5.24
CA GLU A 49 10.97 6.90 -6.18
C GLU A 49 10.74 7.35 -7.64
N LEU A 50 9.75 8.22 -7.90
CA LEU A 50 9.54 8.85 -9.20
C LEU A 50 10.71 9.76 -9.61
N HIS A 51 11.34 10.44 -8.65
CA HIS A 51 12.50 11.31 -8.89
C HIS A 51 13.85 10.58 -8.80
N SER A 52 13.90 9.33 -8.34
CA SER A 52 15.15 8.56 -8.20
C SER A 52 15.78 8.15 -9.54
N GLY A 53 15.13 8.49 -10.66
CA GLY A 53 15.84 8.75 -11.91
C GLY A 53 15.69 7.72 -13.04
N ASP A 54 14.81 6.73 -12.95
CA ASP A 54 14.71 5.69 -14.00
C ASP A 54 13.28 5.17 -14.30
N ILE A 55 12.22 5.81 -13.78
CA ILE A 55 10.85 5.48 -14.20
C ILE A 55 10.60 6.14 -15.56
N ASP A 56 10.71 5.36 -16.63
CA ASP A 56 10.31 5.77 -17.98
C ASP A 56 8.85 6.27 -17.97
N THR A 57 8.56 7.27 -18.81
CA THR A 57 7.21 7.84 -18.96
C THR A 57 6.17 6.76 -19.21
N LYS A 58 6.54 5.70 -19.94
CA LYS A 58 5.66 4.53 -20.16
C LYS A 58 5.39 3.74 -18.89
N ALA A 59 6.40 3.54 -18.05
CA ALA A 59 6.23 2.86 -16.77
C ALA A 59 5.32 3.69 -15.86
N LEU A 60 5.47 5.02 -15.81
CA LEU A 60 4.57 5.89 -15.07
C LEU A 60 3.12 5.80 -15.56
N ALA A 61 2.91 5.80 -16.89
CA ALA A 61 1.58 5.61 -17.47
C ALA A 61 0.98 4.25 -17.08
N MET A 62 1.79 3.19 -17.16
CA MET A 62 1.38 1.85 -16.75
C MET A 62 1.10 1.77 -15.25
N LEU A 63 1.81 2.52 -14.42
CA LEU A 63 1.55 2.58 -12.97
C LEU A 63 0.13 3.10 -12.70
N GLY A 64 -0.28 4.16 -13.39
CA GLY A 64 -1.65 4.68 -13.29
C GLY A 64 -2.70 3.68 -13.77
N VAL A 65 -2.49 3.06 -14.93
CA VAL A 65 -3.41 2.06 -15.50
C VAL A 65 -3.54 0.84 -14.58
N LEU A 66 -2.43 0.29 -14.13
CA LEU A 66 -2.39 -0.88 -13.24
C LEU A 66 -2.97 -0.56 -11.86
N THR A 67 -2.76 0.66 -11.35
CA THR A 67 -3.39 1.14 -10.10
C THR A 67 -4.91 1.16 -10.25
N ALA A 68 -5.43 1.71 -11.35
CA ALA A 68 -6.86 1.77 -11.59
C ALA A 68 -7.48 0.36 -11.69
N ILE A 69 -6.83 -0.55 -12.42
CA ILE A 69 -7.25 -1.95 -12.52
C ILE A 69 -7.21 -2.63 -11.15
N GLY A 70 -6.10 -2.51 -10.41
CA GLY A 70 -5.97 -3.10 -9.08
C GLY A 70 -7.02 -2.58 -8.10
N ALA A 71 -7.31 -1.28 -8.15
CA ALA A 71 -8.30 -0.65 -7.28
C ALA A 71 -9.73 -1.13 -7.57
N ALA A 72 -10.05 -1.41 -8.84
CA ALA A 72 -11.32 -2.00 -9.26
C ALA A 72 -11.42 -3.51 -8.98
N LEU A 73 -10.30 -4.23 -9.07
CA LEU A 73 -10.26 -5.68 -8.79
C LEU A 73 -10.41 -6.00 -7.31
N ARG A 74 -9.89 -5.15 -6.41
CA ARG A 74 -9.92 -5.40 -4.96
C ARG A 74 -11.33 -5.65 -4.40
N PRO A 75 -12.34 -4.80 -4.68
CA PRO A 75 -13.70 -5.06 -4.21
C PRO A 75 -14.33 -6.32 -4.82
N MET A 76 -13.85 -6.74 -5.99
CA MET A 76 -14.35 -7.90 -6.73
C MET A 76 -13.67 -9.22 -6.32
N GLY A 77 -12.54 -9.17 -5.62
CA GLY A 77 -11.81 -10.34 -5.10
C GLY A 77 -12.44 -10.98 -3.86
N ALA A 78 -13.27 -10.23 -3.14
CA ALA A 78 -14.00 -10.69 -1.97
C ALA A 78 -15.15 -11.64 -2.36
N GLY A 79 -14.84 -12.88 -2.76
CA GLY A 79 -15.90 -13.84 -3.07
C GLY A 79 -15.51 -15.25 -3.53
N VAL A 80 -14.28 -15.51 -3.97
CA VAL A 80 -13.92 -16.84 -4.50
C VAL A 80 -12.83 -17.47 -3.66
N ALA A 81 -13.22 -18.13 -2.56
CA ALA A 81 -12.35 -19.02 -1.78
C ALA A 81 -11.01 -18.42 -1.28
N GLY A 82 -10.96 -17.10 -1.03
CA GLY A 82 -9.75 -16.39 -0.58
C GLY A 82 -8.77 -16.00 -1.69
N LEU A 83 -9.16 -16.14 -2.96
CA LEU A 83 -8.36 -15.71 -4.11
C LEU A 83 -8.53 -14.21 -4.37
N GLU A 84 -7.55 -13.43 -3.94
CA GLU A 84 -7.43 -12.01 -4.25
C GLU A 84 -6.66 -11.83 -5.57
N THR A 85 -7.38 -11.54 -6.66
CA THR A 85 -6.81 -11.35 -8.00
C THR A 85 -5.83 -10.18 -8.09
N VAL A 86 -5.90 -9.25 -7.14
CA VAL A 86 -4.97 -8.11 -7.05
C VAL A 86 -3.52 -8.59 -6.83
N PHE A 87 -3.31 -9.67 -6.09
CA PHE A 87 -1.95 -10.18 -5.86
C PHE A 87 -1.32 -10.73 -7.13
N PHE A 88 -2.10 -11.36 -8.00
CA PHE A 88 -1.61 -11.81 -9.30
C PHE A 88 -1.07 -10.64 -10.12
N LEU A 89 -1.82 -9.53 -10.16
CA LEU A 89 -1.41 -8.31 -10.84
C LEU A 89 -0.15 -7.70 -10.22
N LEU A 90 -0.08 -7.60 -8.89
CA LEU A 90 1.07 -7.04 -8.17
C LEU A 90 2.35 -7.86 -8.37
N VAL A 91 2.26 -9.19 -8.27
CA VAL A 91 3.41 -10.09 -8.47
C VAL A 91 3.94 -9.99 -9.90
N LEU A 92 3.05 -9.96 -10.89
CA LEU A 92 3.46 -9.86 -12.30
C LEU A 92 4.08 -8.50 -12.60
N ALA A 93 3.46 -7.41 -12.14
CA ALA A 93 3.97 -6.06 -12.32
C ALA A 93 5.32 -5.85 -11.63
N GLY A 94 5.49 -6.36 -10.40
CA GLY A 94 6.77 -6.32 -9.68
C GLY A 94 7.86 -7.16 -10.36
N ARG A 95 7.52 -8.25 -11.04
CA ARG A 95 8.47 -9.03 -11.84
C ARG A 95 8.90 -8.33 -13.14
N VAL A 96 8.00 -7.57 -13.77
CA VAL A 96 8.29 -6.88 -15.05
C VAL A 96 9.02 -5.55 -14.83
N TYR A 97 8.54 -4.74 -13.89
CA TYR A 97 9.05 -3.38 -13.65
C TYR A 97 9.96 -3.27 -12.42
N GLY A 98 10.23 -4.38 -11.73
CA GLY A 98 11.09 -4.43 -10.56
C GLY A 98 10.37 -4.19 -9.23
N ALA A 99 11.11 -4.42 -8.15
CA ALA A 99 10.56 -4.37 -6.79
C ALA A 99 10.06 -2.98 -6.38
N GLY A 100 10.74 -1.91 -6.78
CA GLY A 100 10.34 -0.53 -6.48
C GLY A 100 8.99 -0.17 -7.12
N PHE A 101 8.83 -0.50 -8.40
CA PHE A 101 7.54 -0.31 -9.09
C PHE A 101 6.41 -1.11 -8.44
N GLY A 102 6.66 -2.37 -8.10
CA GLY A 102 5.68 -3.22 -7.43
C GLY A 102 5.24 -2.68 -6.07
N PHE A 103 6.18 -2.13 -5.29
CA PHE A 103 5.89 -1.48 -4.02
C PHE A 103 4.98 -0.25 -4.21
N VAL A 104 5.36 0.67 -5.11
CA VAL A 104 4.57 1.86 -5.40
C VAL A 104 3.17 1.46 -5.88
N LEU A 105 3.08 0.53 -6.84
CA LEU A 105 1.81 0.03 -7.37
C LEU A 105 0.92 -0.56 -6.27
N GLY A 106 1.47 -1.31 -5.31
CA GLY A 106 0.73 -1.84 -4.17
C GLY A 106 0.14 -0.73 -3.32
N THR A 107 0.97 0.24 -2.90
CA THR A 107 0.54 1.35 -2.06
C THR A 107 -0.52 2.23 -2.74
N THR A 108 -0.34 2.56 -4.02
CA THR A 108 -1.32 3.37 -4.77
C THR A 108 -2.61 2.59 -4.99
N THR A 109 -2.54 1.28 -5.25
CA THR A 109 -3.72 0.43 -5.40
C THR A 109 -4.56 0.37 -4.13
N MET A 110 -3.92 0.13 -2.97
CA MET A 110 -4.64 0.10 -1.68
C MET A 110 -5.28 1.46 -1.37
N PHE A 111 -4.54 2.54 -1.60
CA PHE A 111 -5.03 3.90 -1.37
C PHE A 111 -6.19 4.27 -2.29
N THR A 112 -6.06 4.06 -3.60
CA THR A 112 -7.11 4.36 -4.57
C THR A 112 -8.35 3.49 -4.33
N SER A 113 -8.18 2.20 -4.02
CA SER A 113 -9.31 1.31 -3.70
C SER A 113 -10.07 1.77 -2.46
N ALA A 114 -9.37 2.25 -1.43
CA ALA A 114 -10.00 2.78 -0.22
C ALA A 114 -10.76 4.08 -0.47
N ILE A 115 -10.27 4.96 -1.33
CA ILE A 115 -11.03 6.14 -1.79
C ILE A 115 -12.31 5.68 -2.49
N LEU A 116 -12.21 4.75 -3.43
CA LEU A 116 -13.35 4.27 -4.24
C LEU A 116 -14.43 3.57 -3.40
N THR A 117 -14.02 2.84 -2.36
CA THR A 117 -14.93 2.05 -1.51
C THR A 117 -15.36 2.79 -0.24
N GLY A 118 -14.84 3.99 0.01
CA GLY A 118 -15.01 4.69 1.30
C GLY A 118 -14.32 3.99 2.48
N GLY A 119 -13.43 3.03 2.20
CA GLY A 119 -12.72 2.21 3.19
C GLY A 119 -11.50 2.88 3.84
N ILE A 120 -11.45 4.21 3.85
CA ILE A 120 -10.38 4.96 4.52
C ILE A 120 -10.57 4.82 6.03
N GLY A 121 -9.64 4.16 6.70
CA GLY A 121 -9.72 3.95 8.14
C GLY A 121 -8.39 3.53 8.78
N PRO A 122 -8.37 3.38 10.12
CA PRO A 122 -7.21 3.01 10.91
C PRO A 122 -6.42 1.81 10.39
N TRP A 123 -7.11 0.89 9.73
CA TRP A 123 -6.56 -0.37 9.24
C TRP A 123 -5.82 -0.22 7.91
N LEU A 124 -6.01 0.88 7.16
CA LEU A 124 -5.43 1.02 5.81
C LEU A 124 -3.90 0.93 5.78
N PRO A 125 -3.15 1.56 6.70
CA PRO A 125 -1.69 1.48 6.72
C PRO A 125 -1.14 0.07 6.97
N PHE A 126 -1.97 -0.85 7.45
CA PHE A 126 -1.60 -2.23 7.76
C PHE A 126 -1.90 -3.22 6.61
N GLN A 127 -2.47 -2.74 5.49
CA GLN A 127 -2.78 -3.54 4.30
C GLN A 127 -1.73 -3.38 3.20
#